data_AF-A0A3C0IVJ7-F1
#
_entry.id   AF-A0A3C0IVJ7-F1
#
_cell.length_a   1.000
_cell.length_b   1.000
_cell.length_c   1.000
_cell.angle_alpha   90.00
_cell.angle_beta   90.00
_cell.angle_gamma   90.00
#
_symmetry.space_group_name_H-M   'P 1'
#
loop_
_entity.id
_entity.type
_entity.pdbx_description
1 polymer ?
#
loop_
_entity_poly.entity_id
_entity_poly.type
_entity_poly.pdbx_seq_one_letter_code
_entity_poly.pdbx_strand_id
1 'polypeptide(L)'
;RIILSQCAIYLASSAKSNASYEAINQAQQMVRSTGDLPVPLHIRNAPTQLMKNMGYGDNYQYSHLGENNFIPQEYLPQGITATRFYNPGNNARENEMRKFLRERWNDKYDY
;
A
#
# COMPACT_ATOMS: atom_id res chain seq x y z
N ARG A 1 -22.65 -17.62 -23.16
CA ARG A 1 -22.91 -16.40 -23.94
C ARG A 1 -23.33 -15.20 -23.08
N ILE A 2 -24.41 -15.29 -22.28
CA ILE A 2 -25.01 -14.12 -21.59
C ILE A 2 -24.04 -13.42 -20.61
N ILE A 3 -23.42 -14.15 -19.69
CA ILE A 3 -22.55 -13.54 -18.66
C ILE A 3 -21.30 -12.90 -19.29
N LEU A 4 -20.67 -13.60 -20.25
CA LEU A 4 -19.47 -13.09 -20.91
C LEU A 4 -19.77 -11.86 -21.78
N SER A 5 -20.92 -11.81 -22.47
CA SER A 5 -21.29 -10.63 -23.25
C SER A 5 -21.59 -9.41 -22.36
N GLN A 6 -22.26 -9.62 -21.21
CA GLN A 6 -22.48 -8.54 -20.24
C GLN A 6 -21.17 -8.02 -19.65
N CYS A 7 -20.27 -8.93 -19.24
CA CYS A 7 -18.96 -8.59 -18.71
C CYS A 7 -18.11 -7.81 -19.74
N ALA A 8 -18.08 -8.27 -21.00
CA ALA A 8 -17.33 -7.60 -22.06
C ALA A 8 -17.81 -6.17 -22.29
N ILE A 9 -19.12 -5.95 -22.39
CA ILE A 9 -19.70 -4.61 -22.57
C ILE A 9 -19.40 -3.72 -21.35
N TYR A 10 -19.58 -4.24 -20.13
CA TYR A 10 -19.30 -3.50 -18.89
C TYR A 10 -17.83 -3.07 -18.78
N LEU A 11 -16.89 -3.97 -19.04
CA LEU A 11 -15.47 -3.65 -19.04
C LEU A 11 -15.13 -2.67 -20.15
N ALA A 12 -15.69 -2.83 -21.36
CA ALA A 12 -15.46 -1.93 -22.49
C ALA A 12 -15.91 -0.49 -22.20
N SER A 13 -17.06 -0.31 -21.55
CA SER A 13 -17.61 1.01 -21.19
C SER A 13 -17.07 1.59 -19.87
N SER A 14 -16.35 0.81 -19.06
CA SER A 14 -15.77 1.30 -17.80
C SER A 14 -14.58 2.24 -18.01
N ALA A 15 -14.33 3.12 -17.04
CA ALA A 15 -13.08 3.89 -16.99
C ALA A 15 -11.87 2.93 -16.99
N LYS A 16 -10.85 3.26 -17.77
CA LYS A 16 -9.63 2.46 -17.87
C LYS A 16 -8.54 3.10 -17.02
N SER A 17 -7.82 2.27 -16.28
CA SER A 17 -6.63 2.66 -15.52
C SER A 17 -5.68 1.48 -15.44
N ASN A 18 -4.40 1.75 -15.69
CA ASN A 18 -3.29 0.83 -15.42
C ASN A 18 -2.52 1.24 -14.15
N ALA A 19 -3.03 2.16 -13.32
CA ALA A 19 -2.30 2.72 -12.19
C ALA A 19 -1.84 1.65 -11.17
N SER A 20 -2.69 0.68 -10.85
CA SER A 20 -2.32 -0.43 -9.97
C SER A 20 -1.33 -1.40 -10.62
N TYR A 21 -1.43 -1.59 -11.95
CA TYR A 21 -0.48 -2.40 -12.72
C TYR A 21 0.92 -1.78 -12.70
N GLU A 22 1.02 -0.48 -13.00
CA GLU A 22 2.29 0.25 -12.91
C GLU A 22 2.85 0.26 -11.49
N ALA A 23 2.00 0.42 -10.47
CA ALA A 23 2.44 0.39 -9.07
C ALA A 23 3.13 -0.93 -8.70
N ILE A 24 2.56 -2.07 -9.11
CA ILE A 24 3.16 -3.38 -8.86
C ILE A 24 4.44 -3.57 -9.67
N ASN A 25 4.48 -3.12 -10.93
CA ASN A 25 5.71 -3.17 -11.73
C ASN A 25 6.85 -2.38 -11.07
N GLN A 26 6.56 -1.17 -10.59
CA GLN A 26 7.53 -0.33 -9.90
C GLN A 26 7.99 -0.97 -8.58
N ALA A 27 7.08 -1.55 -7.79
CA ALA A 27 7.43 -2.26 -6.57
C ALA A 27 8.32 -3.48 -6.84
N GLN A 28 8.01 -4.26 -7.89
CA GLN A 28 8.84 -5.39 -8.31
C GLN A 28 10.22 -4.94 -8.79
N GLN A 29 10.30 -3.84 -9.54
CA GLN A 29 11.57 -3.26 -9.97
C GLN A 29 12.39 -2.77 -8.78
N MET A 30 11.74 -2.14 -7.80
CA MET A 30 12.39 -1.70 -6.57
C MET A 30 13.08 -2.87 -5.87
N VAL A 31 12.36 -3.97 -5.63
CA VAL A 31 12.93 -5.18 -4.99
C VAL A 31 14.12 -5.72 -5.78
N ARG A 32 14.03 -5.78 -7.12
CA ARG A 32 15.15 -6.21 -7.97
C ARG A 32 16.37 -5.28 -7.85
N SER A 33 16.16 -3.99 -7.62
CA SER A 33 17.23 -2.99 -7.52
C SER A 33 17.85 -2.89 -6.13
N THR A 34 17.06 -3.07 -5.07
CA THR A 34 17.50 -2.89 -3.67
C THR A 34 17.92 -4.17 -3.00
N GLY A 35 17.54 -5.34 -3.54
CA GLY A 35 17.69 -6.63 -2.87
C GLY A 35 16.83 -6.76 -1.62
N ASP A 36 17.27 -7.60 -0.70
CA ASP A 36 16.52 -8.02 0.49
C ASP A 36 16.61 -7.01 1.64
N LEU A 37 15.96 -5.85 1.47
CA LEU A 37 15.85 -4.87 2.55
C LEU A 37 15.14 -5.49 3.77
N PRO A 38 15.63 -5.24 5.00
CA PRO A 38 15.08 -5.85 6.19
C PRO A 38 13.67 -5.34 6.48
N VAL A 39 12.78 -6.25 6.87
CA VAL A 39 11.45 -5.90 7.39
C VAL A 39 11.60 -4.99 8.63
N PRO A 40 10.90 -3.84 8.72
CA PRO A 40 10.91 -3.00 9.93
C PRO A 40 10.56 -3.79 11.20
N LEU A 41 11.30 -3.56 12.29
CA LEU A 41 11.17 -4.34 13.54
C LEU A 41 9.73 -4.39 14.08
N HIS A 42 9.05 -3.24 14.04
CA HIS A 42 7.70 -3.08 14.59
C HIS A 42 6.62 -3.83 13.81
N ILE A 43 6.90 -4.37 12.62
CA ILE A 43 5.97 -5.26 11.88
C ILE A 43 6.47 -6.70 11.75
N ARG A 44 7.58 -7.06 12.43
CA ARG A 44 8.04 -8.44 12.49
C ARG A 44 7.17 -9.26 13.44
N ASN A 45 6.96 -10.53 13.09
CA ASN A 45 6.38 -11.48 14.03
C ASN A 45 7.37 -11.77 15.18
N ALA A 46 6.87 -11.85 16.41
CA ALA A 46 7.66 -12.07 17.61
C ALA A 46 7.11 -13.22 18.48
N PRO A 47 7.07 -14.46 17.96
CA PRO A 47 6.46 -15.59 18.66
C PRO A 47 7.31 -16.12 19.82
N THR A 48 8.62 -15.90 19.82
CA THR A 48 9.54 -16.40 20.85
C THR A 48 9.97 -15.29 21.81
N GLN A 49 10.35 -15.67 23.04
CA GLN A 49 10.87 -14.71 24.03
C GLN A 49 12.16 -14.04 23.56
N LEU A 50 13.04 -14.78 22.87
CA LEU A 50 14.26 -14.22 22.29
C LEU A 50 13.95 -13.12 21.27
N MET A 51 12.97 -13.34 20.38
CA MET A 51 12.57 -12.35 19.38
C MET A 51 11.98 -11.08 20.01
N LYS A 52 11.17 -11.20 21.06
CA LYS A 52 10.66 -10.05 21.83
C LYS A 52 11.80 -9.28 22.49
N ASN A 53 12.76 -9.99 23.10
CA ASN A 53 13.94 -9.36 23.70
C ASN A 53 14.83 -8.65 22.65
N MET A 54 14.78 -9.08 21.39
CA MET A 54 15.43 -8.42 20.24
C MET A 54 14.60 -7.27 19.64
N GLY A 55 13.47 -6.92 20.26
CA GLY A 55 12.59 -5.81 19.87
C GLY A 55 11.70 -6.10 18.67
N TYR A 56 11.43 -7.37 18.36
CA TYR A 56 10.54 -7.72 17.25
C TYR A 56 9.09 -7.44 17.67
N GLY A 57 8.34 -6.74 16.81
CA GLY A 57 6.97 -6.33 17.09
C GLY A 57 6.86 -5.18 18.08
N ASP A 58 7.97 -4.70 18.65
CA ASP A 58 7.96 -3.55 19.54
C ASP A 58 7.48 -2.31 18.79
N ASN A 59 6.67 -1.49 19.46
CA ASN A 59 6.07 -0.27 18.92
C ASN A 59 5.09 -0.49 17.75
N TYR A 60 4.66 -1.73 17.49
CA TYR A 60 3.57 -1.99 16.54
C TYR A 60 2.32 -1.21 16.93
N GLN A 61 1.83 -0.39 16.01
CA GLN A 61 0.60 0.37 16.16
C GLN A 61 -0.56 -0.45 15.59
N TYR A 62 -1.45 -0.92 16.46
CA TYR A 62 -2.66 -1.64 16.04
C TYR A 62 -3.69 -0.66 15.48
N SER A 63 -3.79 -0.58 14.15
CA SER A 63 -4.56 0.46 13.45
C SER A 63 -6.03 0.56 13.89
N HIS A 64 -6.65 -0.52 14.38
CA HIS A 64 -8.03 -0.51 14.92
C HIS A 64 -8.21 0.36 16.16
N LEU A 65 -7.12 0.73 16.84
CA LEU A 65 -7.16 1.65 17.99
C LEU A 65 -7.02 3.12 17.56
N GLY A 66 -6.65 3.37 16.30
CA GLY A 66 -6.57 4.72 15.75
C GLY A 66 -7.93 5.25 15.32
N GLU A 67 -8.02 6.57 15.22
CA GLU A 67 -9.20 7.23 14.64
C GLU A 67 -9.45 6.69 13.21
N ASN A 68 -10.71 6.38 12.90
CA ASN A 68 -11.10 5.79 11.62
C ASN A 68 -10.36 4.48 11.25
N ASN A 69 -9.90 3.73 12.27
CA ASN A 69 -9.08 2.53 12.12
C ASN A 69 -7.76 2.80 11.37
N PHE A 70 -7.15 3.96 11.59
CA PHE A 70 -5.90 4.35 10.93
C PHE A 70 -4.90 4.96 11.92
N ILE A 71 -3.65 4.53 11.82
CA ILE A 71 -2.50 5.14 12.52
C ILE A 71 -1.39 5.31 11.48
N PRO A 72 -0.79 6.51 11.32
CA PRO A 72 0.30 6.72 10.40
C PRO A 72 1.56 6.00 10.90
N GLN A 73 1.77 4.78 10.42
CA GLN A 73 2.95 3.95 10.68
C GLN A 73 3.75 3.76 9.38
N GLU A 74 5.08 3.66 9.48
CA GLU A 74 5.92 3.33 8.32
C GLU A 74 5.96 1.82 8.11
N TYR A 75 5.54 1.35 6.94
CA TYR A 75 5.52 -0.08 6.62
C TYR A 75 6.65 -0.47 5.66
N LEU A 76 7.22 0.50 4.95
CA LEU A 76 8.33 0.28 4.04
C LEU A 76 9.65 0.15 4.82
N PRO A 77 10.61 -0.65 4.34
CA PRO A 77 11.97 -0.67 4.87
C PRO A 77 12.63 0.71 4.84
N GLN A 78 13.56 0.96 5.76
CA GLN A 78 14.22 2.25 5.93
C GLN A 78 14.81 2.81 4.61
N GLY A 79 15.38 1.95 3.77
CA GLY A 79 16.01 2.34 2.49
C GLY A 79 15.06 2.85 1.42
N ILE A 80 13.75 2.62 1.56
CA ILE A 80 12.71 3.03 0.60
C ILE A 80 11.50 3.69 1.28
N THR A 81 11.72 4.21 2.49
CA THR A 81 10.75 5.00 3.27
C THR A 81 10.08 6.07 2.40
N ALA A 82 8.79 6.32 2.61
CA ALA A 82 8.02 7.35 1.89
C ALA A 82 7.97 7.18 0.35
N THR A 83 8.34 6.02 -0.19
CA THR A 83 8.18 5.75 -1.63
C THR A 83 6.71 5.52 -1.99
N ARG A 84 6.19 6.31 -2.92
CA ARG A 84 4.85 6.12 -3.50
C ARG A 84 4.94 5.25 -4.76
N PHE A 85 4.33 4.07 -4.71
CA PHE A 85 4.19 3.20 -5.88
C PHE A 85 2.86 3.40 -6.61
N TYR A 86 1.76 3.52 -5.86
CA TYR A 86 0.44 3.71 -6.44
C TYR A 86 0.14 5.20 -6.60
N ASN A 87 -0.12 5.64 -7.83
CA ASN A 87 -0.62 6.98 -8.12
C ASN A 87 -1.95 6.84 -8.86
N PRO A 88 -3.10 7.13 -8.21
CA PRO A 88 -4.42 6.99 -8.86
C PRO A 88 -4.48 7.77 -10.17
N GLY A 89 -5.14 7.22 -11.19
CA GLY A 89 -5.39 7.91 -12.46
C GLY A 89 -6.44 9.03 -12.35
N ASN A 90 -6.77 9.65 -13.49
CA ASN A 90 -7.71 10.77 -13.54
C ASN A 90 -9.10 10.33 -14.01
N ASN A 91 -9.83 9.62 -13.16
CA ASN A 91 -11.25 9.31 -13.33
C ASN A 91 -11.97 9.45 -11.99
N ALA A 92 -13.31 9.51 -12.00
CA ALA A 92 -14.10 9.77 -10.79
C ALA A 92 -13.74 8.85 -9.61
N ARG A 93 -13.68 7.54 -9.85
CA ARG A 93 -13.38 6.53 -8.81
C ARG A 93 -11.96 6.64 -8.27
N GLU A 94 -10.99 6.89 -9.14
CA GLU A 94 -9.59 7.08 -8.70
C GLU A 94 -9.34 8.44 -8.07
N ASN A 95 -10.11 9.47 -8.42
CA ASN A 95 -10.08 10.76 -7.75
C ASN A 95 -10.63 10.66 -6.31
N GLU A 96 -11.69 9.89 -6.10
CA GLU A 96 -12.17 9.54 -4.76
C GLU A 96 -11.10 8.77 -3.97
N MET A 97 -10.43 7.80 -4.61
CA MET A 97 -9.32 7.07 -3.99
C MET A 97 -8.15 8.00 -3.62
N ARG A 98 -7.77 8.94 -4.50
CA ARG A 98 -6.72 9.92 -4.23
C ARG A 98 -7.07 10.78 -3.02
N LYS A 99 -8.30 11.29 -2.95
CA LYS A 99 -8.79 12.06 -1.81
C LYS A 99 -8.69 11.25 -0.51
N PHE A 100 -9.16 10.01 -0.52
CA PHE A 100 -9.07 9.11 0.64
C PHE A 100 -7.62 8.84 1.07
N LEU A 101 -6.70 8.63 0.12
CA LEU A 101 -5.29 8.42 0.43
C LEU A 101 -4.64 9.68 1.00
N ARG A 102 -4.98 10.87 0.47
CA ARG A 102 -4.52 12.16 0.99
C ARG A 102 -5.03 12.43 2.39
N GLU A 103 -6.30 12.15 2.69
CA GLU A 103 -6.87 12.29 4.04
C GLU A 103 -6.15 11.40 5.07
N ARG A 104 -5.72 10.21 4.68
CA ARG A 104 -4.97 9.31 5.58
C ARG A 104 -3.51 9.69 5.73
N TRP A 105 -2.84 10.00 4.63
CA TRP A 105 -1.38 10.13 4.62
C TRP A 105 -0.87 11.57 4.62
N ASN A 106 -1.76 12.56 4.54
CA ASN A 106 -1.43 13.97 4.37
C ASN A 106 -0.37 14.12 3.27
N ASP A 107 0.76 14.75 3.60
CA ASP A 107 1.82 15.06 2.65
C ASP A 107 2.88 13.95 2.54
N LYS A 108 2.77 12.83 3.28
CA LYS A 108 3.81 11.78 3.34
C LYS A 108 4.16 11.23 1.95
N TYR A 109 3.16 11.09 1.08
CA TYR A 109 3.31 10.52 -0.27
C TYR A 109 2.83 11.49 -1.36
N ASP A 110 2.58 12.76 -1.02
CA ASP A 110 2.18 13.82 -1.96
C ASP A 110 0.99 13.46 -2.87
N TYR A 111 -0.05 12.83 -2.30
CA TYR A 111 -1.26 12.40 -3.02
C TYR A 111 -2.17 13.55 -3.45
#